data_AF-A0A1E4IQP3-F1
#
_entry.id   AF-A0A1E4IQP3-F1
#
_cell.length_a   1.000
_cell.length_b   1.000
_cell.length_c   1.000
_cell.angle_alpha   90.00
_cell.angle_beta   90.00
_cell.angle_gamma   90.00
#
_symmetry.space_group_name_H-M   'P 1'
#
loop_
_entity.id
_entity.type
_entity.pdbx_description
1 polymer ?
#
loop_
_entity_poly.entity_id
_entity_poly.type
_entity_poly.pdbx_seq_one_letter_code
_entity_poly.pdbx_strand_id
1 'polypeptide(L)'
;MNATSVPKVSFTVNVCNSDAPYLEQTLRHMLRQLNFPFFERIATYDPGRQVGKYAERIQGSQSEVERILQTLLAEGVIDRVDVIPWTEEEQNRILLKYFGDGSIGLKDFSGAPIYQYLYAMDACSGDYLFHVDSDMLFYRQGERSWLFDGLELLQRESRVIVATPQGGPPQARNWLERLTGFSFEPKPTTDWHHASFTSTRYFLMDAARFRACLPLQQAKPGEPLENSLSHTFTRKGYQRWSMNGYTHWAIHPWRHDENYVRYLDDLIWAVENGIYPFRRTGFKWDMRTEGEHINEWLAVLRKHGRTLD
;
A
#
# COMPACT_ATOMS: atom_id res chain seq x y z
N MET A 1 -0.84 21.47 -29.18
CA MET A 1 -0.16 20.96 -27.97
C MET A 1 -0.21 19.46 -28.07
N ASN A 2 0.94 18.79 -28.23
CA ASN A 2 0.97 17.34 -28.32
C ASN A 2 0.45 16.75 -27.01
N ALA A 3 -0.54 15.86 -27.09
CA ALA A 3 -0.98 15.09 -25.94
C ALA A 3 0.23 14.28 -25.47
N THR A 4 0.90 14.73 -24.41
CA THR A 4 1.92 13.96 -23.72
C THR A 4 1.23 12.71 -23.20
N SER A 5 1.57 11.55 -23.77
CA SER A 5 1.05 10.26 -23.33
C SER A 5 1.29 10.10 -21.82
N VAL A 6 0.28 9.65 -21.09
CA VAL A 6 0.41 9.32 -19.67
C VAL A 6 1.59 8.35 -19.50
N PRO A 7 2.53 8.61 -18.57
CA PRO A 7 3.65 7.70 -18.33
C PRO A 7 3.19 6.27 -18.02
N LYS A 8 4.00 5.27 -18.39
CA LYS A 8 3.67 3.87 -18.13
C LYS A 8 3.85 3.57 -16.65
N VAL A 9 2.74 3.33 -15.95
CA VAL A 9 2.75 2.91 -14.54
C VAL A 9 2.32 1.45 -14.44
N SER A 10 3.18 0.59 -13.90
CA SER A 10 2.80 -0.77 -13.51
C SER A 10 2.17 -0.74 -12.13
N PHE A 11 0.96 -1.26 -11.98
CA PHE A 11 0.35 -1.57 -10.70
C PHE A 11 0.76 -2.99 -10.28
N THR A 12 1.24 -3.14 -9.04
CA THR A 12 1.49 -4.46 -8.46
C THR A 12 0.95 -4.54 -7.04
N VAL A 13 0.28 -5.65 -6.73
CA VAL A 13 -0.22 -5.96 -5.39
C VAL A 13 0.37 -7.27 -4.91
N ASN A 14 0.91 -7.29 -3.69
CA ASN A 14 1.32 -8.54 -3.05
C ASN A 14 0.11 -9.28 -2.50
N VAL A 15 0.03 -10.57 -2.82
CA VAL A 15 -1.07 -11.44 -2.38
C VAL A 15 -0.48 -12.67 -1.70
N CYS A 16 -1.12 -13.15 -0.64
CA CYS A 16 -0.83 -14.43 -0.03
C CYS A 16 -2.10 -15.14 0.46
N ASN A 17 -1.95 -16.37 0.95
CA ASN A 17 -3.09 -17.17 1.43
C ASN A 17 -3.90 -16.53 2.56
N SER A 18 -3.29 -15.69 3.40
CA SER A 18 -4.03 -15.00 4.48
C SER A 18 -4.95 -13.90 3.98
N ASP A 19 -4.84 -13.54 2.70
CA ASP A 19 -5.59 -12.42 2.14
C ASP A 19 -6.97 -12.83 1.64
N ALA A 20 -7.24 -14.13 1.48
CA ALA A 20 -8.50 -14.66 0.95
C ALA A 20 -9.77 -13.99 1.51
N PRO A 21 -9.87 -13.70 2.84
CA PRO A 21 -11.09 -13.12 3.42
C PRO A 21 -11.42 -11.70 2.95
N TYR A 22 -10.47 -10.97 2.36
CA TYR A 22 -10.64 -9.56 1.97
C TYR A 22 -10.16 -9.23 0.56
N LEU A 23 -9.34 -10.08 -0.05
CA LEU A 23 -8.62 -9.81 -1.30
C LEU A 23 -9.52 -9.32 -2.43
N GLU A 24 -10.67 -9.97 -2.63
CA GLU A 24 -11.56 -9.60 -3.72
C GLU A 24 -12.13 -8.19 -3.52
N GLN A 25 -12.68 -7.90 -2.33
CA GLN A 25 -13.30 -6.62 -2.05
C GLN A 25 -12.28 -5.49 -2.07
N THR A 26 -11.11 -5.69 -1.44
CA THR A 26 -10.05 -4.68 -1.37
C THR A 26 -9.45 -4.38 -2.74
N LEU A 27 -9.19 -5.39 -3.59
CA LEU A 27 -8.59 -5.14 -4.90
C LEU A 27 -9.54 -4.39 -5.85
N ARG A 28 -10.83 -4.75 -5.83
CA ARG A 28 -11.87 -4.02 -6.57
C ARG A 28 -12.01 -2.58 -6.09
N HIS A 29 -12.00 -2.37 -4.77
CA HIS A 29 -11.98 -1.05 -4.16
C HIS A 29 -10.75 -0.24 -4.60
N MET A 30 -9.54 -0.80 -4.46
CA MET A 30 -8.30 -0.13 -4.82
C MET A 30 -8.35 0.37 -6.26
N LEU A 31 -8.66 -0.48 -7.23
CA LEU A 31 -8.64 -0.06 -8.64
C LEU A 31 -9.72 0.96 -8.97
N ARG A 32 -10.89 0.89 -8.33
CA ARG A 32 -11.94 1.90 -8.45
C ARG A 32 -11.50 3.25 -7.87
N GLN A 33 -10.89 3.27 -6.69
CA GLN A 33 -10.48 4.50 -6.01
C GLN A 33 -9.20 5.10 -6.58
N LEU A 34 -8.31 4.26 -7.09
CA LEU A 34 -7.14 4.72 -7.82
C LEU A 34 -7.52 5.30 -9.18
N ASN A 35 -8.56 4.77 -9.85
CA ASN A 35 -9.09 5.26 -11.14
C ASN A 35 -7.98 5.76 -12.09
N PHE A 36 -7.00 4.90 -12.34
CA PHE A 36 -5.82 5.24 -13.11
C PHE A 36 -5.66 4.26 -14.28
N PRO A 37 -5.32 4.74 -15.49
CA PRO A 37 -5.08 3.88 -16.64
C PRO A 37 -3.69 3.22 -16.53
N PHE A 38 -3.58 2.20 -15.69
CA PHE A 38 -2.34 1.46 -15.52
C PHE A 38 -1.91 0.78 -16.82
N PHE A 39 -0.59 0.75 -17.04
CA PHE A 39 0.01 0.05 -18.17
C PHE A 39 -0.14 -1.47 -18.05
N GLU A 40 -0.04 -1.97 -16.82
CA GLU A 40 -0.31 -3.36 -16.43
C GLU A 40 -0.74 -3.40 -14.95
N ARG A 41 -1.61 -4.35 -14.60
CA ARG A 41 -2.08 -4.62 -13.24
C ARG A 41 -1.75 -6.05 -12.86
N ILE A 42 -0.82 -6.23 -11.94
CA ILE A 42 -0.24 -7.52 -11.58
C ILE A 42 -0.59 -7.87 -10.14
N ALA A 43 -1.10 -9.08 -9.91
CA ALA A 43 -1.14 -9.68 -8.59
C ALA A 43 0.04 -10.63 -8.41
N THR A 44 0.95 -10.31 -7.49
CA THR A 44 2.13 -11.14 -7.18
C THR A 44 1.79 -12.06 -6.01
N TYR A 45 1.51 -13.32 -6.31
CA TYR A 45 0.94 -14.28 -5.37
C TYR A 45 2.01 -15.18 -4.74
N ASP A 46 2.11 -15.15 -3.41
CA ASP A 46 2.86 -16.10 -2.60
C ASP A 46 1.94 -17.20 -2.03
N PRO A 47 1.98 -18.43 -2.57
CA PRO A 47 1.22 -19.56 -2.02
C PRO A 47 1.86 -20.14 -0.74
N GLY A 48 3.03 -19.64 -0.35
CA GLY A 48 3.78 -20.09 0.81
C GLY A 48 3.03 -19.88 2.13
N ARG A 49 3.43 -20.67 3.14
CA ARG A 49 2.92 -20.47 4.51
C ARG A 49 3.54 -19.23 5.13
N GLN A 50 2.69 -18.44 5.79
CA GLN A 50 3.12 -17.30 6.58
C GLN A 50 3.92 -17.75 7.81
N VAL A 51 4.91 -16.95 8.21
CA VAL A 51 5.83 -17.25 9.34
C VAL A 51 5.98 -16.02 10.24
N GLY A 52 6.61 -16.20 11.41
CA GLY A 52 6.84 -15.10 12.34
C GLY A 52 5.52 -14.47 12.81
N LYS A 53 5.45 -13.13 12.87
CA LYS A 53 4.24 -12.41 13.31
C LYS A 53 3.00 -12.65 12.44
N TYR A 54 3.16 -13.26 11.26
CA TYR A 54 2.08 -13.54 10.31
C TYR A 54 1.50 -14.95 10.45
N ALA A 55 2.11 -15.82 11.27
CA ALA A 55 1.66 -17.21 11.43
C ALA A 55 0.29 -17.33 12.12
N GLU A 56 -0.10 -16.34 12.92
CA GLU A 56 -1.36 -16.31 13.68
C GLU A 56 -2.55 -15.75 12.87
N ARG A 57 -2.32 -15.27 11.64
CA ARG A 57 -3.40 -14.74 10.79
C ARG A 57 -4.34 -15.85 10.36
N ILE A 58 -5.61 -15.51 10.19
CA ILE A 58 -6.59 -16.37 9.52
C ILE A 58 -6.01 -16.75 8.15
N GLN A 59 -5.84 -18.05 7.93
CA GLN A 59 -5.32 -18.56 6.66
C GLN A 59 -6.51 -18.90 5.77
N GLY A 60 -6.58 -18.28 4.59
CA GLY A 60 -7.38 -18.79 3.49
C GLY A 60 -6.74 -20.04 2.88
N SER A 61 -7.52 -20.76 2.09
CA SER A 61 -6.97 -21.87 1.30
C SER A 61 -6.31 -21.35 0.02
N GLN A 62 -5.24 -22.01 -0.44
CA GLN A 62 -4.63 -21.72 -1.73
C GLN A 62 -5.67 -21.75 -2.86
N SER A 63 -6.56 -22.76 -2.88
CA SER A 63 -7.61 -22.88 -3.88
C SER A 63 -8.60 -21.71 -3.86
N GLU A 64 -8.86 -21.13 -2.70
CA GLU A 64 -9.75 -19.97 -2.58
C GLU A 64 -9.10 -18.71 -3.16
N VAL A 65 -7.84 -18.44 -2.84
CA VAL A 65 -7.10 -17.30 -3.41
C VAL A 65 -6.95 -17.46 -4.93
N GLU A 66 -6.58 -18.64 -5.41
CA GLU A 66 -6.49 -18.93 -6.84
C GLU A 66 -7.83 -18.70 -7.56
N ARG A 67 -8.95 -19.11 -6.96
CA ARG A 67 -10.30 -18.85 -7.50
C ARG A 67 -10.61 -17.35 -7.56
N ILE A 68 -10.28 -16.59 -6.51
CA ILE A 68 -10.46 -15.13 -6.48
C ILE A 68 -9.64 -14.49 -7.60
N LEU A 69 -8.35 -14.81 -7.69
CA LEU A 69 -7.45 -14.25 -8.70
C LEU A 69 -7.88 -14.59 -10.14
N GLN A 70 -8.35 -15.82 -10.39
CA GLN A 70 -8.92 -16.22 -11.68
C GLN A 70 -10.18 -15.41 -12.04
N THR A 71 -11.03 -15.13 -11.05
CA THR A 71 -12.22 -14.29 -11.25
C THR A 71 -11.82 -12.86 -11.62
N LEU A 72 -10.86 -12.29 -10.89
CA LEU A 72 -10.36 -10.92 -11.14
C LEU A 72 -9.65 -10.79 -12.49
N LEU A 73 -8.95 -11.84 -12.96
CA LEU A 73 -8.39 -11.92 -14.31
C LEU A 73 -9.50 -11.97 -15.38
N ALA A 74 -10.47 -12.87 -15.23
CA ALA A 74 -11.54 -13.07 -16.20
C ALA A 74 -12.40 -11.81 -16.41
N GLU A 75 -12.58 -11.03 -15.36
CA GLU A 75 -13.31 -9.76 -15.40
C GLU A 75 -12.44 -8.56 -15.81
N GLY A 76 -11.15 -8.76 -16.06
CA GLY A 76 -10.22 -7.69 -16.44
C GLY A 76 -9.98 -6.67 -15.33
N VAL A 77 -10.17 -7.06 -14.06
CA VAL A 77 -9.80 -6.24 -12.89
C VAL A 77 -8.29 -6.19 -12.77
N ILE A 78 -7.62 -7.32 -12.93
CA ILE A 78 -6.16 -7.42 -13.10
C ILE A 78 -5.83 -8.00 -14.48
N ASP A 79 -4.60 -7.75 -14.95
CA ASP A 79 -4.14 -8.21 -16.26
C ASP A 79 -3.30 -9.49 -16.16
N ARG A 80 -2.63 -9.69 -15.02
CA ARG A 80 -1.70 -10.81 -14.82
C ARG A 80 -1.64 -11.24 -13.36
N VAL A 81 -1.38 -12.53 -13.16
CA VAL A 81 -1.02 -13.11 -11.85
C VAL A 81 0.36 -13.74 -11.99
N ASP A 82 1.30 -13.30 -11.15
CA ASP A 82 2.64 -13.85 -11.08
C ASP A 82 2.78 -14.66 -9.79
N VAL A 83 2.83 -15.99 -9.91
CA VAL A 83 3.06 -16.87 -8.76
C VAL A 83 4.55 -16.87 -8.44
N ILE A 84 4.89 -16.55 -7.19
CA ILE A 84 6.29 -16.39 -6.78
C ILE A 84 7.03 -17.73 -6.88
N PRO A 85 8.14 -17.80 -7.64
CA PRO A 85 8.97 -18.99 -7.69
C PRO A 85 9.79 -19.08 -6.40
N TRP A 86 9.67 -20.19 -5.67
CA TRP A 86 10.48 -20.45 -4.48
C TRP A 86 11.73 -21.31 -4.76
N THR A 87 12.24 -21.26 -5.99
CA THR A 87 13.48 -21.95 -6.39
C THR A 87 14.72 -21.17 -5.94
N GLU A 88 15.79 -21.87 -5.57
CA GLU A 88 17.07 -21.25 -5.16
C GLU A 88 17.68 -20.35 -6.25
N GLU A 89 17.58 -20.75 -7.52
CA GLU A 89 18.08 -19.99 -8.66
C GLU A 89 17.43 -18.60 -8.74
N GLU A 90 16.10 -18.55 -8.71
CA GLU A 90 15.35 -17.31 -8.81
C GLU A 90 15.53 -16.41 -7.59
N GLN A 91 15.54 -17.00 -6.39
CA GLN A 91 15.85 -16.27 -5.15
C GLN A 91 17.22 -15.60 -5.24
N ASN A 92 18.25 -16.36 -5.65
CA ASN A 92 19.59 -15.83 -5.78
C ASN A 92 19.67 -14.75 -6.88
N ARG A 93 18.99 -14.93 -8.02
CA ARG A 93 18.90 -13.92 -9.09
C ARG A 93 18.36 -12.59 -8.57
N ILE A 94 17.25 -12.62 -7.84
CA ILE A 94 16.62 -11.43 -7.27
C ILE A 94 17.53 -10.79 -6.21
N LEU A 95 18.04 -11.56 -5.25
CA LEU A 95 18.88 -11.01 -4.19
C LEU A 95 20.19 -10.40 -4.73
N LEU A 96 20.86 -11.06 -5.67
CA LEU A 96 22.05 -10.53 -6.34
C LEU A 96 21.73 -9.26 -7.12
N LYS A 97 20.60 -9.17 -7.82
CA LYS A 97 20.20 -7.97 -8.55
C LYS A 97 20.00 -6.77 -7.61
N TYR A 98 19.29 -6.96 -6.51
CA TYR A 98 18.85 -5.86 -5.67
C TYR A 98 19.82 -5.51 -4.56
N PHE A 99 20.49 -6.49 -3.95
CA PHE A 99 21.44 -6.26 -2.85
C PHE A 99 22.90 -6.47 -3.26
N GLY A 100 23.17 -7.07 -4.42
CA GLY A 100 24.53 -7.50 -4.79
C GLY A 100 25.04 -8.67 -3.95
N ASP A 101 24.17 -9.31 -3.17
CA ASP A 101 24.50 -10.34 -2.19
C ASP A 101 23.36 -11.37 -2.10
N GLY A 102 23.65 -12.61 -2.49
CA GLY A 102 22.70 -13.73 -2.43
C GLY A 102 22.48 -14.29 -1.03
N SER A 103 23.25 -13.86 -0.03
CA SER A 103 23.11 -14.31 1.37
C SER A 103 22.09 -13.53 2.18
N ILE A 104 21.49 -12.47 1.60
CA ILE A 104 20.43 -11.69 2.25
C ILE A 104 19.23 -12.58 2.55
N GLY A 105 18.66 -12.42 3.75
CA GLY A 105 17.47 -13.16 4.15
C GLY A 105 16.28 -12.90 3.21
N LEU A 106 15.55 -13.97 2.86
CA LEU A 106 14.32 -13.86 2.06
C LEU A 106 13.17 -13.17 2.82
N LYS A 107 13.28 -13.12 4.15
CA LYS A 107 12.38 -12.44 5.09
C LYS A 107 13.21 -11.69 6.13
N ASP A 108 12.63 -10.64 6.70
CA ASP A 108 13.24 -9.88 7.79
C ASP A 108 13.17 -10.61 9.14
N PHE A 109 13.77 -10.04 10.18
CA PHE A 109 13.78 -10.60 11.53
C PHE A 109 12.38 -10.76 12.17
N SER A 110 11.34 -10.10 11.64
CA SER A 110 9.96 -10.20 12.08
C SER A 110 9.14 -11.21 11.26
N GLY A 111 9.73 -11.77 10.20
CA GLY A 111 9.10 -12.66 9.23
C GLY A 111 8.45 -11.94 8.06
N ALA A 112 8.63 -10.62 7.89
CA ALA A 112 8.06 -9.89 6.75
C ALA A 112 8.84 -10.22 5.47
N PRO A 113 8.16 -10.38 4.33
CA PRO A 113 8.84 -10.75 3.11
C PRO A 113 9.85 -9.67 2.69
N ILE A 114 11.00 -10.10 2.19
CA ILE A 114 11.93 -9.27 1.42
C ILE A 114 11.86 -9.72 -0.04
N TYR A 115 12.01 -11.02 -0.26
CA TYR A 115 12.03 -11.62 -1.60
C TYR A 115 10.76 -11.34 -2.41
N GLN A 116 9.57 -11.56 -1.83
CA GLN A 116 8.29 -11.32 -2.52
C GLN A 116 8.16 -9.87 -3.03
N TYR A 117 8.49 -8.86 -2.21
CA TYR A 117 8.43 -7.48 -2.66
C TYR A 117 9.42 -7.20 -3.79
N LEU A 118 10.65 -7.70 -3.68
CA LEU A 118 11.65 -7.52 -4.74
C LEU A 118 11.22 -8.19 -6.04
N TYR A 119 10.68 -9.41 -5.97
CA TYR A 119 10.15 -10.12 -7.11
C TYR A 119 8.99 -9.36 -7.76
N ALA A 120 8.04 -8.85 -6.96
CA ALA A 120 6.92 -8.04 -7.46
C ALA A 120 7.40 -6.79 -8.22
N MET A 121 8.42 -6.12 -7.69
CA MET A 121 9.03 -4.97 -8.37
C MET A 121 9.82 -5.35 -9.62
N ASP A 122 10.46 -6.52 -9.63
CA ASP A 122 11.25 -7.04 -10.75
C ASP A 122 10.37 -7.41 -11.96
N ALA A 123 9.17 -7.92 -11.69
CA ALA A 123 8.22 -8.36 -12.69
C ALA A 123 7.52 -7.21 -13.43
N CYS A 124 7.68 -5.97 -12.96
CA CYS A 124 7.07 -4.78 -13.54
C CYS A 124 7.92 -4.19 -14.67
N SER A 125 7.26 -3.70 -15.72
CA SER A 125 7.88 -3.20 -16.95
C SER A 125 7.62 -1.72 -17.24
N GLY A 126 6.86 -1.04 -16.39
CA GLY A 126 6.57 0.40 -16.48
C GLY A 126 7.77 1.28 -16.15
N ASP A 127 7.70 2.53 -16.62
CA ASP A 127 8.67 3.58 -16.28
C ASP A 127 8.54 3.98 -14.80
N TYR A 128 7.32 3.82 -14.28
CA TYR A 128 6.97 4.01 -12.89
C TYR A 128 6.29 2.74 -12.36
N LEU A 129 6.43 2.52 -11.05
CA LEU A 129 5.84 1.41 -10.33
C LEU A 129 4.92 1.98 -9.25
N PHE A 130 3.68 1.53 -9.21
CA PHE A 130 2.83 1.70 -8.05
C PHE A 130 2.59 0.36 -7.37
N HIS A 131 3.22 0.16 -6.20
CA HIS A 131 3.07 -1.05 -5.40
C HIS A 131 2.12 -0.83 -4.23
N VAL A 132 1.37 -1.85 -3.84
CA VAL A 132 0.47 -1.87 -2.67
C VAL A 132 0.41 -3.24 -1.98
N ASP A 133 0.15 -3.25 -0.67
CA ASP A 133 -0.34 -4.43 0.04
C ASP A 133 -1.82 -4.68 -0.31
N SER A 134 -2.25 -5.95 -0.26
CA SER A 134 -3.62 -6.38 -0.63
C SER A 134 -4.73 -5.87 0.29
N ASP A 135 -4.40 -5.29 1.44
CA ASP A 135 -5.33 -4.83 2.46
C ASP A 135 -5.46 -3.30 2.53
N MET A 136 -4.80 -2.58 1.63
CA MET A 136 -4.85 -1.13 1.59
C MET A 136 -6.21 -0.60 1.13
N LEU A 137 -6.69 0.43 1.82
CA LEU A 137 -7.88 1.20 1.43
C LEU A 137 -7.50 2.63 1.05
N PHE A 138 -8.08 3.14 -0.02
CA PHE A 138 -7.80 4.46 -0.58
C PHE A 138 -9.06 5.31 -0.66
N TYR A 139 -8.95 6.56 -0.23
CA TYR A 139 -9.93 7.58 -0.54
C TYR A 139 -9.41 8.48 -1.64
N ARG A 140 -10.31 8.82 -2.57
CA ARG A 140 -10.07 9.82 -3.60
C ARG A 140 -11.21 10.83 -3.61
N GLN A 141 -10.87 12.11 -3.41
CA GLN A 141 -11.78 13.21 -3.67
C GLN A 141 -11.86 13.52 -5.17
N GLY A 142 -13.06 13.47 -5.74
CA GLY A 142 -13.29 13.77 -7.16
C GLY A 142 -12.79 12.68 -8.11
N GLU A 143 -12.74 13.01 -9.41
CA GLU A 143 -12.48 12.01 -10.46
C GLU A 143 -10.99 11.78 -10.76
N ARG A 144 -10.12 12.72 -10.39
CA ARG A 144 -8.70 12.62 -10.72
C ARG A 144 -7.98 11.72 -9.71
N SER A 145 -7.19 10.78 -10.21
CA SER A 145 -6.29 9.98 -9.39
C SER A 145 -5.15 10.83 -8.83
N TRP A 146 -4.78 10.59 -7.56
CA TRP A 146 -3.59 11.19 -6.96
C TRP A 146 -2.29 10.78 -7.68
N LEU A 147 -2.30 9.65 -8.40
CA LEU A 147 -1.15 9.15 -9.14
C LEU A 147 -0.70 10.13 -10.23
N PHE A 148 -1.62 10.89 -10.84
CA PHE A 148 -1.24 11.93 -11.80
C PHE A 148 -0.39 13.02 -11.12
N ASP A 149 -0.80 13.48 -9.94
CA ASP A 149 -0.08 14.51 -9.20
C ASP A 149 1.26 13.98 -8.67
N GLY A 150 1.31 12.69 -8.29
CA GLY A 150 2.54 12.00 -7.92
C GLY A 150 3.53 11.87 -9.09
N LEU A 151 3.04 11.57 -10.29
CA LEU A 151 3.87 11.53 -11.51
C LEU A 151 4.43 12.92 -11.84
N GLU A 152 3.58 13.95 -11.79
CA GLU A 152 4.00 15.34 -12.00
C GLU A 152 5.09 15.75 -11.00
N LEU A 153 4.96 15.37 -9.73
CA LEU A 153 6.00 15.58 -8.72
C LEU A 153 7.31 14.88 -9.08
N LEU A 154 7.25 13.58 -9.39
CA LEU A 154 8.44 12.79 -9.71
C LEU A 154 9.17 13.35 -10.93
N GLN A 155 8.43 13.79 -11.96
CA GLN A 155 9.00 14.40 -13.16
C GLN A 155 9.63 15.78 -12.88
N ARG A 156 8.97 16.61 -12.06
CA ARG A 156 9.45 17.96 -11.72
C ARG A 156 10.65 17.94 -10.78
N GLU A 157 10.65 17.06 -9.79
CA GLU A 157 11.64 17.04 -8.70
C GLU A 157 12.59 15.86 -8.85
N SER A 158 13.77 16.09 -9.42
CA SER A 158 14.78 15.04 -9.69
C SER A 158 15.27 14.26 -8.46
N ARG A 159 15.14 14.86 -7.26
CA ARG A 159 15.51 14.23 -5.98
C ARG A 159 14.43 13.32 -5.41
N VAL A 160 13.18 13.43 -5.87
CA VAL A 160 12.08 12.61 -5.32
C VAL A 160 12.07 11.27 -6.03
N ILE A 161 12.27 10.17 -5.31
CA ILE A 161 12.22 8.81 -5.89
C ILE A 161 10.86 8.16 -5.66
N VAL A 162 10.19 8.52 -4.56
CA VAL A 162 8.90 7.96 -4.17
C VAL A 162 7.91 9.07 -3.84
N ALA A 163 6.69 8.92 -4.35
CA ALA A 163 5.53 9.73 -4.01
C ALA A 163 4.43 8.84 -3.39
N THR A 164 3.63 9.42 -2.51
CA THR A 164 2.52 8.73 -1.81
C THR A 164 1.37 9.69 -1.52
N PRO A 165 0.13 9.20 -1.40
CA PRO A 165 -0.97 10.01 -0.87
C PRO A 165 -0.75 10.29 0.63
N GLN A 166 -1.61 11.10 1.22
CA GLN A 166 -1.57 11.37 2.65
C GLN A 166 -1.78 10.06 3.44
N GLY A 167 -0.94 9.83 4.45
CA GLY A 167 -1.10 8.71 5.36
C GLY A 167 -2.26 8.94 6.33
N GLY A 168 -3.38 8.28 6.08
CA GLY A 168 -4.59 8.30 6.88
C GLY A 168 -5.45 9.56 6.75
N PRO A 169 -6.76 9.46 7.08
CA PRO A 169 -7.62 10.62 7.19
C PRO A 169 -7.27 11.46 8.43
N PRO A 170 -7.81 12.68 8.55
CA PRO A 170 -7.68 13.50 9.76
C PRO A 170 -7.99 12.72 11.04
N GLN A 171 -7.20 12.96 12.09
CA GLN A 171 -7.41 12.39 13.42
C GLN A 171 -7.15 13.46 14.47
N ALA A 172 -7.94 13.44 15.55
CA ALA A 172 -7.73 14.34 16.67
C ALA A 172 -6.34 14.13 17.31
N ARG A 173 -5.52 15.20 17.32
CA ARG A 173 -4.13 15.21 17.79
C ARG A 173 -3.99 15.55 19.27
N ASN A 174 -4.99 16.23 19.83
CA ASN A 174 -4.99 16.68 21.22
C ASN A 174 -6.40 16.59 21.82
N TRP A 175 -6.49 16.84 23.13
CA TRP A 175 -7.75 16.74 23.86
C TRP A 175 -8.80 17.75 23.39
N LEU A 176 -8.40 18.96 22.94
CA LEU A 176 -9.32 19.99 22.45
C LEU A 176 -9.97 19.56 21.13
N GLU A 177 -9.20 19.01 20.20
CA GLU A 177 -9.73 18.44 18.96
C GLU A 177 -10.65 17.25 19.25
N ARG A 178 -10.27 16.40 20.24
CA ARG A 178 -11.14 15.31 20.71
C ARG A 178 -12.45 15.83 21.31
N LEU A 179 -12.45 16.96 22.01
CA LEU A 179 -13.67 17.54 22.58
C LEU A 179 -14.56 18.18 21.52
N THR A 180 -13.97 18.98 20.63
CA THR A 180 -14.68 19.77 19.62
C THR A 180 -15.11 18.95 18.40
N GLY A 181 -14.39 17.88 18.08
CA GLY A 181 -14.62 17.09 16.87
C GLY A 181 -14.10 17.72 15.58
N PHE A 182 -13.26 18.76 15.67
CA PHE A 182 -12.66 19.44 14.53
C PHE A 182 -11.14 19.43 14.64
N SER A 183 -10.46 19.44 13.49
CA SER A 183 -9.01 19.61 13.42
C SER A 183 -8.65 21.10 13.45
N PHE A 184 -7.60 21.44 14.20
CA PHE A 184 -6.99 22.77 14.19
C PHE A 184 -5.73 22.82 13.32
N GLU A 185 -5.46 21.79 12.53
CA GLU A 185 -4.36 21.83 11.59
C GLU A 185 -4.58 22.95 10.58
N PRO A 186 -3.59 23.85 10.40
CA PRO A 186 -3.69 24.86 9.38
C PRO A 186 -3.74 24.19 8.01
N LYS A 187 -4.43 24.83 7.06
CA LYS A 187 -4.36 24.38 5.67
C LYS A 187 -2.89 24.35 5.23
N PRO A 188 -2.43 23.27 4.61
CA PRO A 188 -1.05 23.16 4.18
C PRO A 188 -0.73 24.24 3.14
N THR A 189 0.47 24.80 3.22
CA THR A 189 0.95 25.83 2.28
C THR A 189 1.60 25.22 1.04
N THR A 190 1.94 23.92 1.09
CA THR A 190 2.49 23.15 -0.03
C THR A 190 1.69 21.86 -0.20
N ASP A 191 1.58 21.37 -1.43
CA ASP A 191 0.86 20.13 -1.72
C ASP A 191 1.61 18.87 -1.28
N TRP A 192 2.90 18.99 -0.95
CA TRP A 192 3.77 17.88 -0.61
C TRP A 192 4.69 18.21 0.57
N HIS A 193 5.08 17.19 1.33
CA HIS A 193 6.13 17.27 2.34
C HIS A 193 7.10 16.10 2.22
N HIS A 194 8.35 16.34 2.61
CA HIS A 194 9.36 15.30 2.75
C HIS A 194 9.03 14.36 3.93
N ALA A 195 9.11 13.05 3.68
CA ALA A 195 9.01 12.02 4.71
C ALA A 195 10.27 11.15 4.71
N SER A 196 10.83 10.91 5.89
CA SER A 196 12.11 10.21 6.07
C SER A 196 12.02 8.68 5.94
N PHE A 197 10.82 8.13 5.77
CA PHE A 197 10.58 6.69 5.78
C PHE A 197 9.76 6.27 4.56
N THR A 198 10.27 5.30 3.81
CA THR A 198 9.61 4.68 2.66
C THR A 198 9.00 3.36 3.09
N SER A 199 7.72 3.36 3.43
CA SER A 199 7.00 2.13 3.70
C SER A 199 6.81 1.28 2.45
N THR A 200 6.79 -0.04 2.65
CA THR A 200 6.50 -1.01 1.58
C THR A 200 5.02 -1.20 1.30
N ARG A 201 4.13 -0.73 2.19
CA ARG A 201 2.68 -0.94 2.10
C ARG A 201 2.02 -0.31 0.88
N TYR A 202 2.53 0.85 0.45
CA TYR A 202 2.10 1.51 -0.77
C TYR A 202 3.10 2.60 -1.18
N PHE A 203 3.45 2.65 -2.47
CA PHE A 203 4.33 3.70 -2.99
C PHE A 203 4.28 3.78 -4.52
N LEU A 204 4.27 5.02 -5.04
CA LEU A 204 4.57 5.30 -6.46
C LEU A 204 6.06 5.64 -6.57
N MET A 205 6.80 4.94 -7.41
CA MET A 205 8.25 5.05 -7.53
C MET A 205 8.70 5.21 -8.98
N ASP A 206 9.70 6.06 -9.18
CA ASP A 206 10.44 6.15 -10.46
C ASP A 206 11.39 4.95 -10.58
N ALA A 207 11.14 4.08 -11.56
CA ALA A 207 11.88 2.82 -11.70
C ALA A 207 13.34 3.05 -12.14
N ALA A 208 13.63 4.12 -12.89
CA ALA A 208 14.99 4.44 -13.31
C ALA A 208 15.84 4.94 -12.13
N ARG A 209 15.27 5.81 -11.29
CA ARG A 209 15.93 6.27 -10.06
C ARG A 209 16.14 5.13 -9.07
N PHE A 210 15.17 4.22 -8.96
CA PHE A 210 15.33 3.01 -8.15
C PHE A 210 16.48 2.13 -8.61
N ARG A 211 16.58 1.85 -9.92
CA ARG A 211 17.72 1.11 -10.49
C ARG A 211 19.05 1.80 -10.20
N ALA A 212 19.11 3.13 -10.27
CA ALA A 212 20.30 3.91 -9.95
C ALA A 212 20.70 3.88 -8.45
N CYS A 213 19.77 3.53 -7.56
CA CYS A 213 20.05 3.35 -6.14
C CYS A 213 20.73 2.01 -5.82
N LEU A 214 20.63 1.01 -6.70
CA LEU A 214 21.14 -0.33 -6.44
C LEU A 214 22.68 -0.36 -6.37
N PRO A 215 23.27 -1.27 -5.59
CA PRO A 215 22.60 -2.21 -4.69
C PRO A 215 22.00 -1.52 -3.45
N LEU A 216 20.90 -2.10 -2.95
CA LEU A 216 20.31 -1.74 -1.67
C LEU A 216 21.28 -2.07 -0.52
N GLN A 217 21.26 -1.22 0.50
CA GLN A 217 22.09 -1.34 1.69
C GLN A 217 21.19 -1.49 2.92
N GLN A 218 21.44 -2.53 3.70
CA GLN A 218 20.83 -2.65 5.01
C GLN A 218 21.58 -1.78 6.02
N ALA A 219 20.86 -0.98 6.82
CA ALA A 219 21.46 -0.29 7.96
C ALA A 219 21.78 -1.27 9.10
N LYS A 220 20.95 -2.32 9.25
CA LYS A 220 21.14 -3.44 10.16
C LYS A 220 20.87 -4.77 9.44
N PRO A 221 21.67 -5.81 9.68
CA PRO A 221 21.41 -7.12 9.08
C PRO A 221 20.00 -7.63 9.37
N GLY A 222 19.32 -8.13 8.34
CA GLY A 222 18.00 -8.75 8.46
C GLY A 222 16.85 -7.76 8.76
N GLU A 223 17.07 -6.46 8.59
CA GLU A 223 16.03 -5.45 8.78
C GLU A 223 14.90 -5.52 7.73
N PRO A 224 13.72 -4.93 8.02
CA PRO A 224 12.64 -4.83 7.04
C PRO A 224 13.10 -4.14 5.75
N LEU A 225 12.56 -4.58 4.59
CA LEU A 225 12.91 -4.01 3.30
C LEU A 225 12.69 -2.48 3.25
N GLU A 226 11.63 -1.97 3.88
CA GLU A 226 11.35 -0.54 4.00
C GLU A 226 12.47 0.25 4.69
N ASN A 227 13.17 -0.36 5.66
CA ASN A 227 14.33 0.25 6.29
C ASN A 227 15.50 0.32 5.31
N SER A 228 15.76 -0.76 4.57
CA SER A 228 16.85 -0.80 3.59
C SER A 228 16.61 0.16 2.42
N LEU A 229 15.36 0.30 1.97
CA LEU A 229 14.95 1.31 0.98
C LEU A 229 15.19 2.72 1.54
N SER A 230 14.66 3.03 2.72
CA SER A 230 14.79 4.35 3.36
C SER A 230 16.24 4.75 3.58
N HIS A 231 17.06 3.80 4.07
CA HIS A 231 18.48 3.99 4.29
C HIS A 231 19.21 4.26 2.98
N THR A 232 19.01 3.41 1.97
CA THR A 232 19.67 3.53 0.67
C THR A 232 19.31 4.85 -0.01
N PHE A 233 18.02 5.19 -0.08
CA PHE A 233 17.56 6.42 -0.73
C PHE A 233 18.17 7.66 -0.06
N THR A 234 18.14 7.70 1.27
CA THR A 234 18.76 8.81 2.02
C THR A 234 20.25 8.92 1.75
N ARG A 235 21.00 7.81 1.78
CA ARG A 235 22.45 7.83 1.49
C ARG A 235 22.78 8.25 0.06
N LYS A 236 21.89 7.96 -0.88
CA LYS A 236 22.03 8.33 -2.30
C LYS A 236 21.48 9.73 -2.62
N GLY A 237 20.98 10.47 -1.62
CA GLY A 237 20.47 11.82 -1.78
C GLY A 237 19.05 11.89 -2.37
N TYR A 238 18.34 10.77 -2.43
CA TYR A 238 16.95 10.70 -2.86
C TYR A 238 15.99 10.83 -1.69
N GLN A 239 14.76 11.23 -2.00
CA GLN A 239 13.73 11.60 -1.04
C GLN A 239 12.40 10.91 -1.36
N ARG A 240 11.63 10.57 -0.32
CA ARG A 240 10.22 10.21 -0.44
C ARG A 240 9.36 11.37 0.03
N TRP A 241 8.38 11.74 -0.78
CA TRP A 241 7.44 12.82 -0.47
C TRP A 241 6.02 12.26 -0.35
N SER A 242 5.21 12.86 0.51
CA SER A 242 3.79 12.50 0.66
C SER A 242 2.92 13.72 0.44
N MET A 243 1.73 13.50 -0.13
CA MET A 243 0.76 14.57 -0.32
C MET A 243 0.36 15.17 1.02
N ASN A 244 0.13 16.47 1.00
CA ASN A 244 -0.60 17.20 2.02
C ASN A 244 -2.04 17.42 1.56
N GLY A 245 -2.90 17.78 2.51
CA GLY A 245 -4.32 17.96 2.22
C GLY A 245 -5.00 16.60 2.16
N TYR A 246 -6.15 16.49 2.79
CA TYR A 246 -6.85 15.21 2.93
C TYR A 246 -7.74 14.91 1.73
N THR A 247 -7.33 15.36 0.54
CA THR A 247 -8.05 15.14 -0.73
C THR A 247 -7.85 13.70 -1.22
N HIS A 248 -6.67 13.13 -0.97
CA HIS A 248 -6.36 11.72 -1.22
C HIS A 248 -5.60 11.16 -0.03
N TRP A 249 -6.09 10.06 0.53
CA TRP A 249 -5.41 9.39 1.64
C TRP A 249 -5.54 7.88 1.55
N ALA A 250 -4.60 7.20 2.19
CA ALA A 250 -4.58 5.74 2.30
C ALA A 250 -4.59 5.32 3.76
N ILE A 251 -5.32 4.27 4.08
CA ILE A 251 -5.43 3.70 5.44
C ILE A 251 -5.25 2.18 5.37
N HIS A 252 -4.65 1.62 6.41
CA HIS A 252 -4.33 0.20 6.50
C HIS A 252 -4.98 -0.43 7.73
N PRO A 253 -5.61 -1.62 7.65
CA PRO A 253 -6.17 -2.29 8.82
C PRO A 253 -5.10 -2.67 9.82
N TRP A 254 -5.23 -2.28 11.08
CA TRP A 254 -4.25 -2.66 12.10
C TRP A 254 -4.13 -4.19 12.24
N ARG A 255 -5.26 -4.89 12.10
CA ARG A 255 -5.38 -6.35 12.14
C ARG A 255 -6.44 -6.83 11.15
N HIS A 256 -6.29 -8.06 10.69
CA HIS A 256 -7.26 -8.80 9.88
C HIS A 256 -8.13 -9.68 10.76
N ASP A 257 -8.79 -9.07 11.74
CA ASP A 257 -9.65 -9.78 12.68
C ASP A 257 -11.07 -10.01 12.14
N GLU A 258 -11.88 -10.73 12.91
CA GLU A 258 -13.27 -11.03 12.57
C GLU A 258 -14.09 -9.76 12.29
N ASN A 259 -13.84 -8.67 13.02
CA ASN A 259 -14.56 -7.40 12.81
C ASN A 259 -14.17 -6.76 11.49
N TYR A 260 -12.88 -6.73 11.14
CA TYR A 260 -12.42 -6.21 9.86
C TYR A 260 -13.07 -6.96 8.70
N VAL A 261 -13.02 -8.29 8.73
CA VAL A 261 -13.59 -9.14 7.67
C VAL A 261 -15.11 -9.00 7.63
N ARG A 262 -15.79 -9.04 8.78
CA ARG A 262 -17.27 -8.95 8.86
C ARG A 262 -17.80 -7.64 8.28
N TYR A 263 -17.18 -6.52 8.60
CA TYR A 263 -17.66 -5.19 8.22
C TYR A 263 -16.90 -4.60 7.03
N LEU A 264 -16.13 -5.40 6.28
CA LEU A 264 -15.23 -4.91 5.25
C LEU A 264 -15.93 -4.05 4.20
N ASP A 265 -17.10 -4.47 3.72
CA ASP A 265 -17.85 -3.71 2.70
C ASP A 265 -18.33 -2.35 3.24
N ASP A 266 -18.71 -2.27 4.51
CA ASP A 266 -19.10 -1.01 5.14
C ASP A 266 -17.90 -0.11 5.41
N LEU A 267 -16.76 -0.69 5.79
CA LEU A 267 -15.50 0.03 5.98
C LEU A 267 -14.99 0.58 4.65
N ILE A 268 -15.04 -0.21 3.57
CA ILE A 268 -14.78 0.23 2.19
C ILE A 268 -15.71 1.37 1.84
N TRP A 269 -17.03 1.22 2.03
CA TRP A 269 -18.00 2.27 1.74
C TRP A 269 -17.67 3.57 2.48
N ALA A 270 -17.33 3.49 3.77
CA ALA A 270 -16.92 4.65 4.54
C ALA A 270 -15.69 5.33 3.91
N VAL A 271 -14.64 4.56 3.61
CA VAL A 271 -13.42 5.09 3.02
C VAL A 271 -13.70 5.75 1.67
N GLU A 272 -14.44 5.11 0.78
CA GLU A 272 -14.78 5.65 -0.54
C GLU A 272 -15.56 6.98 -0.47
N ASN A 273 -16.35 7.17 0.59
CA ASN A 273 -17.15 8.38 0.81
C ASN A 273 -16.44 9.43 1.67
N GLY A 274 -15.16 9.23 2.00
CA GLY A 274 -14.42 10.16 2.85
C GLY A 274 -14.93 10.19 4.30
N ILE A 275 -15.59 9.12 4.73
CA ILE A 275 -16.21 8.96 6.04
C ILE A 275 -15.25 8.18 6.94
N TYR A 276 -14.94 8.72 8.11
CA TYR A 276 -14.02 8.11 9.07
C TYR A 276 -14.26 8.62 10.49
N PRO A 277 -13.88 7.84 11.54
CA PRO A 277 -13.87 8.33 12.90
C PRO A 277 -12.71 9.31 13.12
N PHE A 278 -13.04 10.60 13.24
CA PHE A 278 -12.07 11.63 13.61
C PHE A 278 -11.48 11.39 15.01
N ARG A 279 -12.31 10.90 15.93
CA ARG A 279 -11.92 10.44 17.26
C ARG A 279 -11.70 8.93 17.18
N ARG A 280 -10.45 8.52 16.99
CA ARG A 280 -10.09 7.11 16.96
C ARG A 280 -8.81 6.80 17.71
N THR A 281 -8.64 5.52 18.01
CA THR A 281 -7.46 4.95 18.67
C THR A 281 -6.39 4.55 17.63
N GLY A 282 -5.11 4.55 18.01
CA GLY A 282 -4.00 4.16 17.12
C GLY A 282 -3.39 5.32 16.34
N PHE A 283 -2.49 5.00 15.42
CA PHE A 283 -1.89 6.00 14.53
C PHE A 283 -2.87 6.42 13.44
N LYS A 284 -2.62 7.58 12.82
CA LYS A 284 -3.53 8.15 11.81
C LYS A 284 -3.76 7.25 10.61
N TRP A 285 -2.79 6.42 10.24
CA TRP A 285 -2.84 5.48 9.13
C TRP A 285 -3.40 4.11 9.50
N ASP A 286 -3.74 3.88 10.78
CA ASP A 286 -4.32 2.61 11.24
C ASP A 286 -5.86 2.67 11.23
N MET A 287 -6.48 1.68 10.60
CA MET A 287 -7.88 1.33 10.79
C MET A 287 -7.96 0.23 11.86
N ARG A 288 -8.27 0.62 13.09
CA ARG A 288 -8.47 -0.32 14.21
C ARG A 288 -9.91 -0.81 14.23
N THR A 289 -10.07 -2.14 14.29
CA THR A 289 -11.36 -2.84 14.30
C THR A 289 -11.44 -3.86 15.42
N GLU A 290 -10.35 -4.12 16.14
CA GLU A 290 -10.29 -5.15 17.15
C GLU A 290 -11.08 -4.79 18.40
N GLY A 291 -11.81 -5.78 18.94
CA GLY A 291 -12.62 -5.60 20.15
C GLY A 291 -13.61 -4.45 20.00
N GLU A 292 -13.56 -3.50 20.94
CA GLU A 292 -14.47 -2.35 20.95
C GLU A 292 -14.10 -1.25 19.95
N HIS A 293 -12.91 -1.29 19.33
CA HIS A 293 -12.48 -0.25 18.39
C HIS A 293 -13.33 -0.18 17.13
N ILE A 294 -13.97 -1.30 16.73
CA ILE A 294 -14.95 -1.30 15.63
C ILE A 294 -16.10 -0.32 15.89
N ASN A 295 -16.49 -0.09 17.15
CA ASN A 295 -17.59 0.80 17.49
C ASN A 295 -17.33 2.26 17.07
N GLU A 296 -16.06 2.68 16.99
CA GLU A 296 -15.66 3.99 16.48
C GLU A 296 -16.10 4.15 15.02
N TRP A 297 -15.91 3.11 14.19
CA TRP A 297 -16.33 3.08 12.79
C TRP A 297 -17.84 2.91 12.64
N LEU A 298 -18.44 1.95 13.34
CA LEU A 298 -19.89 1.68 13.26
C LEU A 298 -20.72 2.90 13.71
N ALA A 299 -20.26 3.66 14.70
CA ALA A 299 -20.94 4.89 15.13
C ALA A 299 -20.99 5.94 14.00
N VAL A 300 -19.90 6.09 13.25
CA VAL A 300 -19.85 7.03 12.12
C VAL A 300 -20.68 6.52 10.95
N LEU A 301 -20.63 5.21 10.65
CA LEU A 301 -21.45 4.58 9.62
C LEU A 301 -22.96 4.80 9.89
N ARG A 302 -23.42 4.53 11.11
CA ARG A 302 -24.82 4.78 11.53
C ARG A 302 -25.21 6.25 11.39
N LYS A 303 -24.31 7.17 11.77
CA LYS A 303 -24.56 8.62 11.64
C LYS A 303 -24.77 9.05 10.18
N HIS A 304 -24.21 8.31 9.23
CA HIS A 304 -24.37 8.55 7.79
C HIS A 304 -25.42 7.64 7.14
N GLY A 305 -26.32 7.05 7.95
CA GLY A 305 -27.47 6.31 7.44
C GLY A 305 -27.14 4.92 6.90
N ARG A 306 -25.95 4.38 7.19
CA ARG A 306 -25.62 3.00 6.84
C ARG A 306 -26.32 2.04 7.81
N THR A 307 -27.22 1.22 7.29
CA THR A 307 -27.77 0.07 8.02
C THR A 307 -26.68 -0.99 8.12
N LEU A 308 -26.42 -1.47 9.33
CA LEU A 308 -25.41 -2.48 9.62
C LEU A 308 -26.15 -3.77 9.96
N ASP A 309 -25.96 -4.80 9.15
CA ASP A 309 -26.48 -6.16 9.39
C ASP A 309 -25.44 -7.04 10.11
#